data_AF-A0A2L2NZX7-F1
#
_entry.id   AF-A0A2L2NZX7-F1
#
_cell.length_a   1.000
_cell.length_b   1.000
_cell.length_c   1.000
_cell.angle_alpha   90.00
_cell.angle_beta   90.00
_cell.angle_gamma   90.00
#
_symmetry.space_group_name_H-M   'P 1'
#
loop_
_entity.id
_entity.type
_entity.pdbx_description
1 polymer ?
#
loop_
_entity_poly.entity_id
_entity_poly.type
_entity_poly.pdbx_seq_one_letter_code
_entity_poly.pdbx_strand_id
1 'polypeptide(L)'
;MKEFNINNSVTYLCIGIAGLIFITKYYPQNQTAVADNKALASPRASDQGKAVIKNAPEPGTEDDSEAVASLRASVDDSAISILQQNRPLRMSISVDNPSFLKVKLNQEIKKGDVISDNSTERDRLDKQKKSVKLQIDNLKSKVIPEPFKPTQALGLKPLPPAIFSEESAAIAQSKMKLSQAQALLEARTQLLQTDNPERRAESENAEAGFQIASQKVSEQEQMIQSMRDMKLSTEILQHEEAKLKQLRSEMDQANSALDQSKAKLNASAINQQQELQQLQVNVRLAQSDLEVAESRLIAAQNRRQLTEYDANLNEARRQQQENQTQQEYSRQQQQYAQSVRDRDYQLAQLAISLTNIEDKLALIPMLRSPRNGYIRRIKPWVGKDGKYTTTITISAAASSKNGGSTGTVPSP
;
A
#
# COMPACT_ATOMS: atom_id res chain seq x y z
N MET A 1 -47.31 -10.83 39.51
CA MET A 1 -47.44 -10.31 38.13
C MET A 1 -46.07 -9.78 37.73
N LYS A 2 -45.33 -10.27 36.74
CA LYS A 2 -45.68 -10.90 35.46
C LYS A 2 -44.68 -12.02 35.15
N GLU A 3 -45.22 -13.16 34.72
CA GLU A 3 -44.48 -14.23 34.06
C GLU A 3 -44.06 -13.74 32.67
N PHE A 4 -42.77 -13.85 32.33
CA PHE A 4 -42.29 -13.64 30.98
C PHE A 4 -42.25 -14.99 30.26
N ASN A 5 -43.04 -15.05 29.19
CA ASN A 5 -43.47 -16.22 28.45
C ASN A 5 -42.33 -16.77 27.57
N ILE A 6 -41.90 -18.01 27.86
CA ILE A 6 -40.80 -18.74 27.22
C ILE A 6 -41.10 -19.10 25.75
N ASN A 7 -42.36 -18.99 25.31
CA ASN A 7 -42.77 -19.44 23.98
C ASN A 7 -42.35 -18.54 22.81
N ASN A 8 -41.87 -17.32 23.05
CA ASN A 8 -41.47 -16.42 21.97
C ASN A 8 -40.04 -16.65 21.46
N SER A 9 -39.14 -17.29 22.23
CA SER A 9 -37.74 -17.48 21.77
C SER A 9 -37.61 -18.61 20.75
N VAL A 10 -38.47 -19.63 20.82
CA VAL A 10 -38.44 -20.80 19.93
C VAL A 10 -38.88 -20.43 18.51
N THR A 11 -39.80 -19.48 18.34
CA THR A 11 -40.28 -19.07 17.02
C THR A 11 -39.24 -18.29 16.22
N TYR A 12 -38.39 -17.49 16.88
CA TYR A 12 -37.31 -16.76 16.21
C TYR A 12 -36.12 -17.66 15.83
N LEU A 13 -35.90 -18.76 16.56
CA LEU A 13 -34.85 -19.73 16.23
C LEU A 13 -35.15 -20.49 14.92
N CYS A 14 -36.42 -20.80 14.65
CA CYS A 14 -36.82 -21.54 13.45
C CYS A 14 -36.76 -20.71 12.15
N ILE A 15 -36.97 -19.39 12.22
CA ILE A 15 -36.90 -18.51 11.05
C ILE A 15 -35.43 -18.27 10.62
N GLY A 16 -34.50 -18.27 11.58
CA GLY A 16 -33.06 -18.12 11.29
C GLY A 16 -32.44 -19.31 10.55
N ILE A 17 -32.93 -20.52 10.78
CA ILE A 17 -32.40 -21.75 10.15
C ILE A 17 -32.90 -21.91 8.71
N ALA A 18 -34.13 -21.48 8.41
CA ALA A 18 -34.67 -21.55 7.05
C ALA A 18 -33.96 -20.57 6.07
N GLY A 19 -33.45 -19.43 6.55
CA GLY A 19 -32.70 -18.48 5.72
C GLY A 19 -31.30 -18.95 5.30
N LEU A 20 -30.72 -19.90 6.03
CA LEU A 20 -29.33 -20.36 5.81
C LEU A 20 -29.23 -21.49 4.78
N ILE A 21 -30.35 -22.14 4.44
CA ILE A 21 -30.40 -23.24 3.46
C ILE A 21 -30.51 -22.71 2.01
N PHE A 22 -30.91 -21.45 1.80
CA PHE A 22 -31.20 -20.93 0.45
C PHE A 22 -30.04 -20.23 -0.28
N ILE A 23 -28.86 -20.08 0.34
CA ILE A 23 -27.74 -19.31 -0.24
C ILE A 23 -26.65 -20.19 -0.88
N THR A 24 -26.75 -21.53 -0.83
CA THR A 24 -25.69 -22.44 -1.30
C THR A 24 -25.78 -22.92 -2.76
N LYS A 25 -26.69 -22.36 -3.59
CA LYS A 25 -26.83 -22.76 -5.00
C LYS A 25 -26.63 -21.61 -5.99
N TYR A 26 -25.46 -20.99 -6.06
CA TYR A 26 -25.02 -20.30 -7.28
C TYR A 26 -23.48 -20.22 -7.34
N TYR A 27 -22.88 -21.06 -8.19
CA TYR A 27 -21.50 -20.94 -8.67
C TYR A 27 -21.55 -21.01 -10.20
N PRO A 28 -21.11 -19.99 -10.95
CA PRO A 28 -20.86 -20.13 -12.38
C PRO A 28 -19.45 -20.72 -12.61
N GLN A 29 -19.41 -21.77 -13.43
CA GLN A 29 -18.19 -22.37 -13.98
C GLN A 29 -17.51 -21.42 -14.96
N ASN A 30 -16.22 -21.14 -14.74
CA ASN A 30 -15.30 -20.74 -15.78
C ASN A 30 -14.87 -22.00 -16.57
N GLN A 31 -14.98 -21.96 -17.89
CA GLN A 31 -14.25 -22.87 -18.79
C GLN A 31 -13.26 -22.08 -19.62
N THR A 32 -11.99 -22.35 -19.36
CA THR A 32 -10.84 -22.12 -20.22
C THR A 32 -10.86 -23.08 -21.41
N ALA A 33 -10.61 -22.58 -22.62
CA ALA A 33 -10.16 -23.39 -23.74
C ALA A 33 -8.74 -22.92 -24.13
N VAL A 34 -7.77 -23.78 -23.85
CA VAL A 34 -6.40 -23.77 -24.39
C VAL A 34 -6.31 -24.94 -25.37
N ALA A 35 -5.81 -24.68 -26.58
CA ALA A 35 -5.02 -25.59 -27.41
C ALA A 35 -4.44 -24.74 -28.56
N ASP A 36 -3.18 -24.30 -28.53
CA ASP A 36 -1.93 -25.02 -28.82
C ASP A 36 -1.86 -25.73 -30.19
N ASN A 37 -1.02 -25.18 -31.08
CA ASN A 37 0.09 -25.87 -31.76
C ASN A 37 0.78 -24.89 -32.74
N LYS A 38 2.06 -24.97 -33.12
CA LYS A 38 3.33 -25.51 -32.61
C LYS A 38 4.33 -25.34 -33.77
N ALA A 39 5.57 -24.97 -33.45
CA ALA A 39 6.79 -25.01 -34.29
C ALA A 39 6.89 -23.96 -35.41
N LEU A 40 8.05 -23.34 -35.70
CA LEU A 40 9.42 -23.85 -35.68
C LEU A 40 10.44 -22.82 -35.15
N ALA A 41 11.49 -23.37 -34.52
CA ALA A 41 12.73 -22.71 -34.15
C ALA A 41 13.71 -22.58 -35.34
N SER A 42 14.54 -21.52 -35.29
CA SER A 42 15.98 -21.32 -35.65
C SER A 42 16.74 -22.34 -36.53
N PRO A 43 17.93 -22.07 -37.15
CA PRO A 43 18.84 -20.92 -37.03
C PRO A 43 19.61 -20.46 -38.33
N ARG A 44 20.30 -19.31 -38.22
CA ARG A 44 21.67 -18.93 -38.70
C ARG A 44 22.16 -19.19 -40.16
N ALA A 45 22.83 -18.15 -40.67
CA ALA A 45 23.99 -18.11 -41.59
C ALA A 45 23.79 -17.77 -43.09
N SER A 46 24.34 -16.59 -43.44
CA SER A 46 25.20 -16.33 -44.63
C SER A 46 24.47 -16.25 -45.98
N ASP A 47 24.87 -15.51 -47.02
CA ASP A 47 26.01 -14.67 -47.33
C ASP A 47 25.63 -13.86 -48.60
N GLN A 48 26.29 -12.72 -48.82
CA GLN A 48 26.56 -12.01 -50.09
C GLN A 48 25.45 -11.35 -50.95
N GLY A 49 25.81 -10.13 -51.39
CA GLY A 49 25.29 -9.41 -52.56
C GLY A 49 24.82 -7.99 -52.24
N LYS A 50 25.64 -7.06 -51.74
CA LYS A 50 26.69 -6.29 -52.45
C LYS A 50 26.16 -5.48 -53.65
N ALA A 51 25.85 -4.20 -53.41
CA ALA A 51 26.08 -3.10 -54.36
C ALA A 51 26.16 -1.76 -53.59
N VAL A 52 27.37 -1.45 -53.15
CA VAL A 52 27.82 -0.10 -52.78
C VAL A 52 28.56 0.44 -54.01
N ILE A 53 28.21 1.64 -54.48
CA ILE A 53 29.17 2.52 -55.17
C ILE A 53 29.03 3.90 -54.54
N LYS A 54 29.93 4.17 -53.59
CA LYS A 54 30.55 5.49 -53.41
C LYS A 54 31.48 5.71 -54.61
N ASN A 55 31.66 6.97 -55.02
CA ASN A 55 32.99 7.61 -55.03
C ASN A 55 32.89 9.04 -55.62
N ALA A 56 33.29 10.01 -54.80
CA ALA A 56 34.02 11.19 -55.28
C ALA A 56 35.38 10.74 -55.85
N PRO A 57 36.09 11.52 -56.69
CA PRO A 57 36.92 12.62 -56.14
C PRO A 57 37.16 13.82 -57.09
N GLU A 58 37.69 14.92 -56.54
CA GLU A 58 38.49 15.96 -57.24
C GLU A 58 39.86 15.38 -57.70
N PRO A 59 40.89 16.10 -58.21
CA PRO A 59 41.06 17.42 -58.89
C PRO A 59 41.95 17.33 -60.18
N GLY A 60 42.26 18.47 -60.83
CA GLY A 60 43.35 18.66 -61.83
C GLY A 60 42.93 19.68 -62.92
N THR A 61 43.41 20.92 -63.04
CA THR A 61 44.72 21.52 -63.46
C THR A 61 45.29 21.10 -64.83
N GLU A 62 45.75 22.15 -65.55
CA GLU A 62 46.48 22.25 -66.84
C GLU A 62 45.58 22.46 -68.09
N ASP A 63 45.49 23.70 -68.62
CA ASP A 63 46.40 24.39 -69.58
C ASP A 63 46.38 23.67 -70.96
N ASP A 64 46.12 24.28 -72.12
CA ASP A 64 46.63 25.53 -72.68
C ASP A 64 45.77 26.07 -73.86
N SER A 65 45.94 27.38 -74.12
CA SER A 65 45.79 28.11 -75.41
C SER A 65 44.36 28.42 -75.92
N GLU A 66 44.00 29.62 -76.38
CA GLU A 66 44.74 30.72 -76.98
C GLU A 66 44.14 32.10 -76.64
N ALA A 67 45.05 33.01 -76.28
CA ALA A 67 45.09 34.43 -76.60
C ALA A 67 44.11 34.95 -77.68
N VAL A 68 43.20 35.86 -77.33
CA VAL A 68 43.14 37.23 -77.88
C VAL A 68 42.24 38.13 -77.02
N ALA A 69 42.60 39.41 -76.93
CA ALA A 69 41.81 40.55 -76.44
C ALA A 69 41.91 40.89 -74.94
N SER A 70 43.13 41.03 -74.44
CA SER A 70 43.44 42.13 -73.53
C SER A 70 43.40 43.46 -74.29
N LEU A 71 42.53 44.40 -73.89
CA LEU A 71 42.75 45.87 -73.83
C LEU A 71 41.40 46.59 -73.75
N ARG A 72 41.23 47.40 -72.68
CA ARG A 72 40.08 48.29 -72.32
C ARG A 72 39.05 47.58 -71.45
N ALA A 73 38.71 47.98 -70.21
CA ALA A 73 38.85 49.27 -69.56
C ALA A 73 38.96 49.06 -68.03
N SER A 74 40.11 49.39 -67.46
CA SER A 74 40.31 49.55 -66.01
C SER A 74 40.49 51.04 -65.67
N VAL A 75 39.57 51.85 -66.18
CA VAL A 75 39.41 53.27 -65.81
C VAL A 75 37.90 53.53 -65.86
N ASP A 76 37.35 54.06 -64.76
CA ASP A 76 36.02 54.71 -64.64
C ASP A 76 34.88 54.07 -63.80
N ASP A 77 35.03 52.97 -63.06
CA ASP A 77 33.91 52.54 -62.19
C ASP A 77 33.67 53.45 -60.97
N SER A 78 34.69 54.16 -60.50
CA SER A 78 34.56 55.21 -59.49
C SER A 78 34.01 56.52 -60.08
N ALA A 79 34.37 56.88 -61.31
CA ALA A 79 33.90 58.11 -61.97
C ALA A 79 32.44 58.00 -62.45
N ILE A 80 32.02 56.81 -62.94
CA ILE A 80 30.63 56.55 -63.35
C ILE A 80 29.69 56.55 -62.13
N SER A 81 30.13 56.04 -60.98
CA SER A 81 29.38 56.09 -59.71
C SER A 81 29.22 57.53 -59.19
N ILE A 82 30.25 58.37 -59.28
CA ILE A 82 30.22 59.78 -58.85
C ILE A 82 29.38 60.65 -59.82
N LEU A 83 29.41 60.38 -61.13
CA LEU A 83 28.59 61.08 -62.14
C LEU A 83 27.11 60.68 -62.09
N GLN A 84 26.79 59.43 -61.74
CA GLN A 84 25.40 58.98 -61.54
C GLN A 84 24.78 59.52 -60.24
N GLN A 85 25.59 59.74 -59.19
CA GLN A 85 25.14 60.31 -57.91
C GLN A 85 24.58 61.73 -58.06
N ASN A 86 25.14 62.54 -58.97
CA ASN A 86 24.77 63.95 -59.15
C ASN A 86 23.60 64.20 -60.14
N ARG A 87 23.20 63.21 -60.95
CA ARG A 87 22.05 63.34 -61.86
C ARG A 87 20.73 63.18 -61.11
N PRO A 88 19.68 63.98 -61.38
CA PRO A 88 18.41 63.83 -60.68
C PRO A 88 17.79 62.44 -60.93
N LEU A 89 17.57 61.66 -59.86
CA LEU A 89 16.88 60.37 -59.93
C LEU A 89 15.39 60.62 -60.05
N ARG A 90 14.75 60.05 -61.08
CA ARG A 90 13.30 59.95 -61.14
C ARG A 90 12.90 58.53 -60.81
N MET A 91 12.12 58.35 -59.74
CA MET A 91 11.61 57.06 -59.32
C MET A 91 10.08 57.09 -59.33
N SER A 92 9.47 56.08 -59.93
CA SER A 92 8.02 55.86 -59.86
C SER A 92 7.73 54.94 -58.68
N ILE A 93 6.81 55.34 -57.82
CA ILE A 93 6.44 54.62 -56.61
C ILE A 93 4.95 54.34 -56.66
N SER A 94 4.58 53.06 -56.51
CA SER A 94 3.19 52.63 -56.37
C SER A 94 2.93 52.20 -54.93
N VAL A 95 1.87 52.73 -54.32
CA VAL A 95 1.43 52.40 -52.95
C VAL A 95 -0.08 52.25 -52.89
N ASP A 96 -0.59 51.51 -51.90
CA ASP A 96 -2.04 51.32 -51.73
C ASP A 96 -2.73 52.52 -51.06
N ASN A 97 -1.98 53.33 -50.30
CA ASN A 97 -2.48 54.56 -49.68
C ASN A 97 -1.45 55.70 -49.81
N PRO A 98 -1.86 56.90 -50.27
CA PRO A 98 -1.01 58.09 -50.35
C PRO A 98 -0.30 58.49 -49.05
N SER A 99 -0.88 58.15 -47.89
CA SER A 99 -0.34 58.47 -46.56
C SER A 99 0.91 57.65 -46.17
N PHE A 100 1.27 56.63 -46.95
CA PHE A 100 2.47 55.82 -46.72
C PHE A 100 3.76 56.51 -47.14
N LEU A 101 3.68 57.60 -47.92
CA LEU A 101 4.83 58.42 -48.26
C LEU A 101 5.30 59.22 -47.05
N LYS A 102 6.53 58.97 -46.60
CA LYS A 102 7.08 59.59 -45.38
C LYS A 102 7.87 60.86 -45.64
N VAL A 103 8.07 61.21 -46.90
CA VAL A 103 8.97 62.28 -47.29
C VAL A 103 8.24 63.51 -47.84
N LYS A 104 8.78 64.69 -47.55
CA LYS A 104 8.22 66.00 -47.95
C LYS A 104 9.12 66.70 -48.98
N LEU A 105 8.55 67.68 -49.67
CA LEU A 105 9.31 68.54 -50.59
C LEU A 105 10.45 69.24 -49.85
N ASN A 106 11.62 69.31 -50.49
CA ASN A 106 12.88 69.88 -49.97
C ASN A 106 13.46 69.19 -48.72
N GLN A 107 12.94 68.03 -48.33
CA GLN A 107 13.52 67.23 -47.26
C GLN A 107 14.85 66.61 -47.72
N GLU A 108 15.86 66.67 -46.86
CA GLU A 108 17.10 65.93 -47.02
C GLU A 108 16.86 64.46 -46.69
N ILE A 109 17.30 63.58 -47.58
CA ILE A 109 17.23 62.13 -47.43
C ILE A 109 18.62 61.54 -47.64
N LYS A 110 19.02 60.65 -46.75
CA LYS A 110 20.24 59.84 -46.87
C LYS A 110 19.91 58.51 -47.53
N LYS A 111 20.94 57.88 -48.10
CA LYS A 111 20.89 56.53 -48.63
C LYS A 111 20.47 55.60 -47.49
N GLY A 112 19.41 54.84 -47.71
CA GLY A 112 18.79 53.98 -46.70
C GLY A 112 17.57 54.58 -45.99
N ASP A 113 17.33 55.90 -46.10
CA ASP A 113 16.16 56.53 -45.48
C ASP A 113 14.87 56.03 -46.11
N VAL A 114 13.83 55.85 -45.30
CA VAL A 114 12.55 55.30 -45.74
C VAL A 114 11.76 56.36 -46.50
N ILE A 115 11.50 56.08 -47.78
CA ILE A 115 10.72 56.94 -48.68
C ILE A 115 9.23 56.62 -48.54
N SER A 116 8.88 55.34 -48.50
CA SER A 116 7.51 54.86 -48.34
C SER A 116 7.46 53.62 -47.46
N ASP A 117 6.57 53.61 -46.49
CA ASP A 117 6.32 52.47 -45.61
C ASP A 117 4.89 52.50 -45.05
N ASN A 118 4.26 51.33 -45.02
CA ASN A 118 3.00 51.13 -44.31
C ASN A 118 3.30 50.87 -42.82
N SER A 119 3.69 51.94 -42.12
CA SER A 119 4.10 51.85 -40.71
C SER A 119 2.97 51.40 -39.79
N THR A 120 1.70 51.73 -40.11
CA THR A 120 0.54 51.37 -39.29
C THR A 120 0.27 49.87 -39.29
N GLU A 121 0.34 49.20 -40.45
CA GLU A 121 0.13 47.76 -40.52
C GLU A 121 1.37 47.00 -40.01
N ARG A 122 2.58 47.50 -40.28
CA ARG A 122 3.82 46.96 -39.69
C ARG A 122 3.78 46.99 -38.16
N ASP A 123 3.45 48.14 -37.56
CA ASP A 123 3.34 48.28 -36.11
C ASP A 123 2.27 47.36 -35.51
N ARG A 124 1.13 47.19 -36.20
CA ARG A 124 0.06 46.27 -35.79
C ARG A 124 0.54 44.82 -35.80
N LEU A 125 1.15 44.37 -36.89
CA LEU A 125 1.67 43.01 -37.02
C LEU A 125 2.84 42.76 -36.06
N ASP A 126 3.71 43.74 -35.82
CA ASP A 126 4.80 43.64 -34.84
C ASP A 126 4.28 43.50 -33.41
N LYS A 127 3.20 44.23 -33.06
CA LYS A 127 2.51 44.05 -31.76
C LYS A 127 1.89 42.66 -31.66
N GLN A 128 1.25 42.17 -32.72
CA GLN A 128 0.70 40.80 -32.75
C GLN A 128 1.80 39.75 -32.62
N LYS A 129 2.92 39.89 -33.34
CA LYS A 129 4.11 39.04 -33.24
C LYS A 129 4.65 38.98 -31.80
N LYS A 130 4.84 40.15 -31.17
CA LYS A 130 5.29 40.23 -29.77
C LYS A 130 4.31 39.54 -28.82
N SER A 131 3.01 39.74 -29.01
CA SER A 131 1.97 39.11 -28.21
C SER A 131 2.00 37.58 -28.32
N VAL A 132 2.04 37.04 -29.55
CA VAL A 132 2.12 35.59 -29.81
C VAL A 132 3.41 35.01 -29.23
N LYS A 133 4.54 35.72 -29.36
CA LYS A 133 5.81 35.30 -28.77
C LYS A 133 5.74 35.21 -27.24
N LEU A 134 5.13 36.19 -26.58
CA LEU A 134 4.89 36.15 -25.14
C LEU A 134 3.98 34.98 -24.74
N GLN A 135 2.96 34.65 -25.54
CA GLN A 135 2.10 33.49 -25.30
C GLN A 135 2.88 32.17 -25.40
N ILE A 136 3.75 32.04 -26.40
CA ILE A 136 4.65 30.89 -26.53
C ILE A 136 5.57 30.79 -25.32
N ASP A 137 6.20 31.89 -24.91
CA ASP A 137 7.11 31.92 -23.77
C ASP A 137 6.38 31.57 -22.45
N ASN A 138 5.17 32.09 -22.25
CA ASN A 138 4.32 31.76 -21.10
C ASN A 138 3.91 30.27 -21.06
N LEU A 139 3.60 29.67 -22.22
CA LEU A 139 3.26 28.25 -22.31
C LEU A 139 4.48 27.36 -22.08
N LYS A 140 5.66 27.77 -22.56
CA LYS A 140 6.93 27.07 -22.31
C LYS A 140 7.36 27.16 -20.85
N SER A 141 7.13 28.29 -20.19
CA SER A 141 7.47 28.46 -18.77
C SER A 141 6.51 27.72 -17.83
N LYS A 142 5.31 27.35 -18.29
CA LYS A 142 4.34 26.59 -17.50
C LYS A 142 4.79 25.14 -17.35
N VAL A 143 5.44 24.82 -16.24
CA VAL A 143 5.84 23.44 -15.88
C VAL A 143 4.58 22.61 -15.60
N ILE A 144 4.47 21.45 -16.25
CA ILE A 144 3.44 20.46 -15.91
C ILE A 144 4.10 19.54 -14.86
N PRO A 145 3.52 19.40 -13.66
CA PRO A 145 4.10 18.58 -12.61
C PRO A 145 4.10 17.11 -13.03
N GLU A 146 5.23 16.43 -12.84
CA GLU A 146 5.34 15.00 -13.09
C GLU A 146 4.58 14.19 -12.02
N PRO A 147 3.96 13.06 -12.40
CA PRO A 147 3.30 12.16 -11.45
C PRO A 147 4.27 11.58 -10.41
N PHE A 148 3.83 11.51 -9.16
CA PHE A 148 4.63 10.94 -8.06
C PHE A 148 4.65 9.41 -8.14
N LYS A 149 5.84 8.82 -8.13
CA LYS A 149 6.01 7.36 -8.14
C LYS A 149 5.51 6.76 -6.81
N PRO A 150 4.75 5.64 -6.84
CA PRO A 150 4.36 4.94 -5.63
C PRO A 150 5.60 4.52 -4.84
N THR A 151 5.60 4.77 -3.53
CA THR A 151 6.67 4.28 -2.65
C THR A 151 6.48 2.78 -2.44
N GLN A 152 7.52 1.99 -2.69
CA GLN A 152 7.48 0.54 -2.44
C GLN A 152 7.34 0.30 -0.93
N ALA A 153 6.35 -0.50 -0.53
CA ALA A 153 6.12 -0.77 0.87
C ALA A 153 7.22 -1.72 1.41
N LEU A 154 7.87 -1.34 2.51
CA LEU A 154 8.91 -2.14 3.17
C LEU A 154 8.31 -3.47 3.64
N GLY A 155 8.82 -4.61 3.16
CA GLY A 155 8.25 -5.95 3.41
C GLY A 155 7.86 -6.22 4.86
N LEU A 156 6.75 -6.94 5.05
CA LEU A 156 6.28 -7.30 6.39
C LEU A 156 7.29 -8.24 7.06
N LYS A 157 7.59 -7.99 8.33
CA LYS A 157 8.38 -8.92 9.13
C LYS A 157 7.58 -10.23 9.25
N PRO A 158 8.14 -11.39 8.88
CA PRO A 158 7.43 -12.64 9.00
C PRO A 158 7.11 -12.93 10.47
N LEU A 159 5.95 -13.53 10.70
CA LEU A 159 5.57 -14.01 12.02
C LEU A 159 6.60 -15.05 12.50
N PRO A 160 6.95 -15.07 13.81
CA PRO A 160 7.75 -16.14 14.37
C PRO A 160 7.05 -17.49 14.14
N PRO A 161 7.76 -18.63 14.08
CA PRO A 161 7.13 -19.94 13.91
C PRO A 161 6.22 -20.28 15.10
N ALA A 162 5.14 -21.04 14.84
CA ALA A 162 4.26 -21.54 15.89
C ALA A 162 4.97 -22.66 16.66
N ILE A 163 5.54 -22.33 17.81
CA ILE A 163 6.20 -23.29 18.70
C ILE A 163 5.34 -23.47 19.94
N PHE A 164 4.90 -24.70 20.21
CA PHE A 164 4.10 -25.09 21.39
C PHE A 164 4.87 -26.07 22.29
N SER A 165 6.21 -25.95 22.30
CA SER A 165 7.08 -26.90 23.01
C SER A 165 6.84 -26.87 24.51
N GLU A 166 6.59 -25.68 25.08
CA GLU A 166 6.32 -25.51 26.50
C GLU A 166 5.00 -26.17 26.91
N GLU A 167 3.92 -25.93 26.16
CA GLU A 167 2.61 -26.51 26.43
C GLU A 167 2.63 -28.04 26.25
N SER A 168 3.34 -28.53 25.22
CA SER A 168 3.49 -29.98 25.01
C SER A 168 4.28 -30.65 26.14
N ALA A 169 5.33 -29.99 26.66
CA ALA A 169 6.10 -30.48 27.79
C ALA A 169 5.27 -30.48 29.08
N ALA A 170 4.46 -29.43 29.30
CA ALA A 170 3.54 -29.36 30.44
C ALA A 170 2.50 -30.49 30.41
N ILE A 171 1.91 -30.78 29.25
CA ILE A 171 0.99 -31.92 29.08
C ILE A 171 1.71 -33.24 29.38
N ALA A 172 2.91 -33.45 28.85
CA ALA A 172 3.68 -34.66 29.10
C ALA A 172 3.97 -34.85 30.59
N GLN A 173 4.35 -33.78 31.30
CA GLN A 173 4.56 -33.80 32.74
C GLN A 173 3.28 -34.12 33.50
N SER A 174 2.15 -33.50 33.17
CA SER A 174 0.85 -33.77 33.81
C SER A 174 0.37 -35.21 33.55
N LYS A 175 0.56 -35.75 32.34
CA LYS A 175 0.25 -37.16 32.02
C LYS A 175 1.09 -38.12 32.85
N MET A 176 2.38 -37.84 33.02
CA MET A 176 3.27 -38.64 33.86
C MET A 176 2.81 -38.62 35.33
N LYS A 177 2.45 -37.44 35.87
CA LYS A 177 1.92 -37.31 37.23
C LYS A 177 0.61 -38.09 37.43
N LEU A 178 -0.31 -38.00 36.46
CA LEU A 178 -1.58 -38.73 36.49
C LEU A 178 -1.33 -40.25 36.50
N SER A 179 -0.46 -40.72 35.61
CA SER A 179 -0.08 -42.13 35.55
C SER A 179 0.55 -42.62 36.85
N GLN A 180 1.45 -41.83 37.46
CA GLN A 180 2.04 -42.15 38.76
C GLN A 180 0.99 -42.20 39.88
N ALA A 181 0.07 -41.24 39.92
CA ALA A 181 -0.99 -41.19 40.93
C ALA A 181 -1.96 -42.37 40.79
N GLN A 182 -2.32 -42.74 39.56
CA GLN A 182 -3.17 -43.90 39.27
C GLN A 182 -2.48 -45.20 39.69
N ALA A 183 -1.22 -45.39 39.30
CA ALA A 183 -0.45 -46.57 39.69
C ALA A 183 -0.31 -46.69 41.23
N LEU A 184 -0.08 -45.57 41.92
CA LEU A 184 0.00 -45.53 43.37
C LEU A 184 -1.35 -45.89 44.02
N LEU A 185 -2.45 -45.33 43.50
CA LEU A 185 -3.80 -45.64 43.98
C LEU A 185 -4.11 -47.12 43.78
N GLU A 186 -3.86 -47.69 42.60
CA GLU A 186 -4.11 -49.11 42.32
C GLU A 186 -3.30 -50.02 43.25
N ALA A 187 -2.00 -49.75 43.40
CA ALA A 187 -1.11 -50.53 44.26
C ALA A 187 -1.53 -50.48 45.74
N ARG A 188 -1.93 -49.30 46.24
CA ARG A 188 -2.33 -49.12 47.64
C ARG A 188 -3.76 -49.58 47.90
N THR A 189 -4.66 -49.51 46.92
CA THR A 189 -6.07 -49.94 47.08
C THR A 189 -6.16 -51.40 47.45
N GLN A 190 -5.34 -52.27 46.84
CA GLN A 190 -5.32 -53.69 47.16
C GLN A 190 -4.89 -53.96 48.62
N LEU A 191 -3.95 -53.17 49.15
CA LEU A 191 -3.44 -53.31 50.51
C LEU A 191 -4.36 -52.69 51.57
N LEU A 192 -5.08 -51.62 51.21
CA LEU A 192 -5.92 -50.87 52.14
C LEU A 192 -7.36 -51.42 52.22
N GLN A 193 -7.81 -52.18 51.22
CA GLN A 193 -9.12 -52.86 51.27
C GLN A 193 -9.11 -54.14 52.11
N THR A 194 -7.95 -54.73 52.35
CA THR A 194 -7.82 -55.88 53.24
C THR A 194 -7.75 -55.40 54.69
N ASP A 195 -8.66 -55.89 55.54
CA ASP A 195 -8.59 -55.66 56.99
C ASP A 195 -7.22 -56.07 57.54
N ASN A 196 -6.72 -55.33 58.53
CA ASN A 196 -5.46 -55.67 59.18
C ASN A 196 -5.61 -57.03 59.91
N PRO A 197 -4.96 -58.11 59.43
CA PRO A 197 -5.17 -59.45 59.96
C PRO A 197 -4.71 -59.59 61.41
N GLU A 198 -3.67 -58.85 61.81
CA GLU A 198 -3.17 -58.86 63.20
C GLU A 198 -4.18 -58.22 64.15
N ARG A 199 -4.73 -57.05 63.77
CA ARG A 199 -5.75 -56.36 64.59
C ARG A 199 -7.04 -57.16 64.70
N ARG A 200 -7.41 -57.87 63.63
CA ARG A 200 -8.57 -58.78 63.64
C ARG A 200 -8.33 -59.96 64.58
N ALA A 201 -7.18 -60.61 64.49
CA ALA A 201 -6.82 -61.70 65.39
C ALA A 201 -6.77 -61.24 66.86
N GLU A 202 -6.25 -60.03 67.15
CA GLU A 202 -6.30 -59.43 68.49
C GLU A 202 -7.74 -59.27 69.00
N SER A 203 -8.66 -58.79 68.15
CA SER A 203 -10.07 -58.63 68.51
C SER A 203 -10.78 -59.96 68.73
N GLU A 204 -10.55 -60.94 67.86
CA GLU A 204 -11.13 -62.29 67.97
C GLU A 204 -10.61 -63.01 69.24
N ASN A 205 -9.32 -62.84 69.57
CA ASN A 205 -8.74 -63.38 70.81
C ASN A 205 -9.33 -62.74 72.07
N ALA A 206 -9.50 -61.41 72.07
CA ALA A 206 -10.13 -60.69 73.18
C ALA A 206 -11.61 -61.07 73.33
N GLU A 207 -12.30 -61.31 72.22
CA GLU A 207 -13.69 -61.77 72.20
C GLU A 207 -13.83 -63.18 72.79
N ALA A 208 -12.96 -64.11 72.37
CA ALA A 208 -12.91 -65.44 72.95
C ALA A 208 -12.61 -65.39 74.46
N GLY A 209 -11.67 -64.55 74.89
CA GLY A 209 -11.36 -64.34 76.30
C GLY A 209 -12.56 -63.82 77.11
N PHE A 210 -13.31 -62.86 76.57
CA PHE A 210 -14.55 -62.37 77.17
C PHE A 210 -15.63 -63.45 77.23
N GLN A 211 -15.83 -64.22 76.16
CA GLN A 211 -16.81 -65.32 76.14
C GLN A 211 -16.51 -66.37 77.21
N ILE A 212 -15.24 -66.76 77.37
CA ILE A 212 -14.80 -67.70 78.41
C ILE A 212 -15.06 -67.13 79.81
N ALA A 213 -14.71 -65.86 80.05
CA ALA A 213 -14.96 -65.21 81.33
C ALA A 213 -16.46 -65.10 81.64
N SER A 214 -17.27 -64.75 80.64
CA SER A 214 -18.74 -64.69 80.75
C SER A 214 -19.36 -66.06 81.04
N GLN A 215 -18.88 -67.13 80.41
CA GLN A 215 -19.32 -68.50 80.69
C GLN A 215 -19.00 -68.90 82.13
N LYS A 216 -17.77 -68.65 82.60
CA LYS A 216 -17.38 -68.94 83.99
C LYS A 216 -18.24 -68.21 85.02
N VAL A 217 -18.58 -66.94 84.78
CA VAL A 217 -19.50 -66.17 85.65
C VAL A 217 -20.88 -66.83 85.66
N SER A 218 -21.43 -67.16 84.49
CA SER A 218 -22.74 -67.82 84.36
C SER A 218 -22.78 -69.18 85.08
N GLU A 219 -21.76 -70.02 84.89
CA GLU A 219 -21.63 -71.31 85.57
C GLU A 219 -21.54 -71.18 87.09
N GLN A 220 -20.75 -70.21 87.58
CA GLN A 220 -20.62 -69.94 89.01
C GLN A 220 -21.93 -69.40 89.62
N GLU A 221 -22.68 -68.56 88.90
CA GLU A 221 -24.02 -68.09 89.30
C GLU A 221 -25.01 -69.24 89.43
N GLN A 222 -25.04 -70.15 88.44
CA GLN A 222 -25.87 -71.35 88.47
C GLN A 222 -25.48 -72.27 89.63
N MET A 223 -24.18 -72.45 89.87
CA MET A 223 -23.68 -73.24 90.99
C MET A 223 -24.14 -72.65 92.33
N ILE A 224 -23.95 -71.35 92.57
CA ILE A 224 -24.41 -70.66 93.78
C ILE A 224 -25.92 -70.79 93.95
N GLN A 225 -26.69 -70.68 92.87
CA GLN A 225 -28.13 -70.85 92.91
C GLN A 225 -28.51 -72.28 93.36
N SER A 226 -27.90 -73.30 92.76
CA SER A 226 -28.14 -74.70 93.16
C SER A 226 -27.71 -74.97 94.62
N MET A 227 -26.64 -74.33 95.10
CA MET A 227 -26.18 -74.46 96.49
C MET A 227 -27.12 -73.81 97.50
N ARG A 228 -27.73 -72.67 97.13
CA ARG A 228 -28.80 -72.05 97.93
C ARG A 228 -30.02 -72.95 98.02
N ASP A 229 -30.39 -73.60 96.91
CA ASP A 229 -31.53 -74.53 96.88
C ASP A 229 -31.26 -75.79 97.76
N MET A 230 -30.01 -76.23 97.85
CA MET A 230 -29.57 -77.35 98.70
C MET A 230 -29.35 -76.99 100.19
N LYS A 231 -29.56 -75.73 100.60
CA LYS A 231 -29.37 -75.25 101.99
C LYS A 231 -28.00 -75.58 102.60
N LEU A 232 -26.94 -75.44 101.81
CA LEU A 232 -25.56 -75.59 102.27
C LEU A 232 -25.18 -74.53 103.32
N SER A 233 -24.14 -74.79 104.10
CA SER A 233 -23.68 -73.93 105.20
C SER A 233 -23.30 -72.51 104.73
N THR A 234 -23.55 -71.53 105.58
CA THR A 234 -23.41 -70.09 105.30
C THR A 234 -22.00 -69.67 104.93
N GLU A 235 -20.98 -70.33 105.48
CA GLU A 235 -19.57 -70.03 105.24
C GLU A 235 -19.15 -70.43 103.82
N ILE A 236 -19.71 -71.53 103.30
CA ILE A 236 -19.46 -71.99 101.92
C ILE A 236 -20.08 -71.00 100.94
N LEU A 237 -21.30 -70.54 101.20
CA LEU A 237 -21.96 -69.54 100.37
C LEU A 237 -21.17 -68.22 100.31
N GLN A 238 -20.63 -67.75 101.43
CA GLN A 238 -19.80 -66.53 101.46
C GLN A 238 -18.50 -66.67 100.65
N HIS A 239 -17.82 -67.82 100.74
CA HIS A 239 -16.62 -68.10 99.93
C HIS A 239 -16.94 -68.10 98.43
N GLU A 240 -18.02 -68.77 98.04
CA GLU A 240 -18.42 -68.86 96.63
C GLU A 240 -18.92 -67.52 96.08
N GLU A 241 -19.58 -66.70 96.91
CA GLU A 241 -19.93 -65.32 96.57
C GLU A 241 -18.70 -64.42 96.40
N ALA A 242 -17.65 -64.59 97.22
CA ALA A 242 -16.39 -63.88 97.04
C ALA A 242 -15.69 -64.29 95.73
N LYS A 243 -15.71 -65.58 95.39
CA LYS A 243 -15.18 -66.12 94.12
C LYS A 243 -15.95 -65.60 92.91
N LEU A 244 -17.28 -65.52 93.00
CA LEU A 244 -18.12 -64.87 91.98
C LEU A 244 -17.72 -63.41 91.78
N LYS A 245 -17.49 -62.66 92.85
CA LYS A 245 -17.04 -61.26 92.76
C LYS A 245 -15.70 -61.15 92.03
N GLN A 246 -14.77 -62.08 92.27
CA GLN A 246 -13.51 -62.15 91.53
C GLN A 246 -13.75 -62.46 90.04
N LEU A 247 -14.55 -63.47 89.71
CA LEU A 247 -14.87 -63.81 88.31
C LEU A 247 -15.57 -62.66 87.57
N ARG A 248 -16.44 -61.91 88.25
CA ARG A 248 -17.04 -60.69 87.69
C ARG A 248 -16.00 -59.61 87.40
N SER A 249 -15.04 -59.41 88.31
CA SER A 249 -13.92 -58.49 88.03
C SER A 249 -13.05 -58.96 86.86
N GLU A 250 -12.84 -60.27 86.68
CA GLU A 250 -12.12 -60.82 85.53
C GLU A 250 -12.91 -60.63 84.22
N MET A 251 -14.24 -60.80 84.26
CA MET A 251 -15.13 -60.51 83.13
C MET A 251 -15.10 -59.02 82.75
N ASP A 252 -15.15 -58.11 83.72
CA ASP A 252 -15.09 -56.65 83.47
C ASP A 252 -13.74 -56.24 82.83
N GLN A 253 -12.64 -56.87 83.27
CA GLN A 253 -11.33 -56.70 82.66
C GLN A 253 -11.31 -57.23 81.22
N ALA A 254 -11.86 -58.42 80.98
CA ALA A 254 -11.96 -59.00 79.64
C ALA A 254 -12.84 -58.15 78.70
N ASN A 255 -13.95 -57.60 79.21
CA ASN A 255 -14.81 -56.69 78.46
C ASN A 255 -14.06 -55.40 78.07
N SER A 256 -13.33 -54.81 79.02
CA SER A 256 -12.51 -53.62 78.75
C SER A 256 -11.41 -53.89 77.71
N ALA A 257 -10.80 -55.08 77.73
CA ALA A 257 -9.83 -55.50 76.73
C ALA A 257 -10.46 -55.67 75.34
N LEU A 258 -11.67 -56.24 75.26
CA LEU A 258 -12.45 -56.37 74.03
C LEU A 258 -12.83 -54.99 73.45
N ASP A 259 -13.26 -54.06 74.30
CA ASP A 259 -13.59 -52.70 73.86
C ASP A 259 -12.36 -51.98 73.30
N GLN A 260 -11.19 -52.15 73.93
CA GLN A 260 -9.93 -51.61 73.44
C GLN A 260 -9.49 -52.24 72.10
N SER A 261 -9.62 -53.56 71.92
CA SER A 261 -9.25 -54.22 70.67
C SER A 261 -10.17 -53.81 69.52
N LYS A 262 -11.49 -53.73 69.77
CA LYS A 262 -12.48 -53.22 68.81
C LYS A 262 -12.20 -51.77 68.44
N ALA A 263 -11.89 -50.92 69.41
CA ALA A 263 -11.53 -49.52 69.14
C ALA A 263 -10.27 -49.41 68.26
N LYS A 264 -9.24 -50.24 68.50
CA LYS A 264 -8.02 -50.28 67.68
C LYS A 264 -8.29 -50.74 66.26
N LEU A 265 -9.14 -51.76 66.08
CA LEU A 265 -9.55 -52.24 64.75
C LEU A 265 -10.29 -51.14 63.98
N ASN A 266 -11.28 -50.51 64.62
CA ASN A 266 -12.04 -49.40 64.02
C ASN A 266 -11.14 -48.21 63.66
N ALA A 267 -10.19 -47.85 64.53
CA ALA A 267 -9.21 -46.80 64.25
C ALA A 267 -8.33 -47.14 63.03
N SER A 268 -7.92 -48.40 62.87
CA SER A 268 -7.17 -48.85 61.69
C SER A 268 -8.00 -48.71 60.41
N ALA A 269 -9.27 -49.13 60.42
CA ALA A 269 -10.16 -49.03 59.26
C ALA A 269 -10.38 -47.57 58.84
N ILE A 270 -10.56 -46.66 59.81
CA ILE A 270 -10.68 -45.21 59.55
C ILE A 270 -9.41 -44.67 58.90
N ASN A 271 -8.23 -45.03 59.40
CA ASN A 271 -6.96 -44.58 58.83
C ASN A 271 -6.79 -45.07 57.38
N GLN A 272 -7.11 -46.34 57.11
CA GLN A 272 -7.08 -46.90 55.75
C GLN A 272 -8.05 -46.16 54.81
N GLN A 273 -9.26 -45.86 55.27
CA GLN A 273 -10.24 -45.11 54.50
C GLN A 273 -9.78 -43.67 54.20
N GLN A 274 -9.16 -42.99 55.18
CA GLN A 274 -8.60 -41.66 54.99
C GLN A 274 -7.45 -41.67 53.96
N GLU A 275 -6.56 -42.65 54.02
CA GLU A 275 -5.47 -42.81 53.05
C GLU A 275 -6.00 -43.04 51.63
N LEU A 276 -7.00 -43.92 51.47
CA LEU A 276 -7.67 -44.15 50.18
C LEU A 276 -8.30 -42.86 49.64
N GLN A 277 -8.99 -42.10 50.48
CA GLN A 277 -9.61 -40.84 50.09
C GLN A 277 -8.55 -39.83 49.64
N GLN A 278 -7.41 -39.74 50.34
CA GLN A 278 -6.30 -38.87 49.96
C GLN A 278 -5.72 -39.26 48.60
N LEU A 279 -5.52 -40.56 48.34
CA LEU A 279 -5.05 -41.05 47.05
C LEU A 279 -6.03 -40.74 45.92
N GLN A 280 -7.33 -40.89 46.15
CA GLN A 280 -8.37 -40.52 45.18
C GLN A 280 -8.36 -39.01 44.86
N VAL A 281 -8.20 -38.17 45.88
CA VAL A 281 -8.05 -36.72 45.70
C VAL A 281 -6.79 -36.39 44.89
N ASN A 282 -5.67 -37.08 45.13
CA ASN A 282 -4.45 -36.89 44.37
C ASN A 282 -4.61 -37.25 42.88
N VAL A 283 -5.30 -38.35 42.56
CA VAL A 283 -5.63 -38.70 41.17
C VAL A 283 -6.48 -37.61 40.52
N ARG A 284 -7.51 -37.13 41.23
CA ARG A 284 -8.39 -36.07 40.72
C ARG A 284 -7.64 -34.75 40.48
N LEU A 285 -6.72 -34.39 41.37
CA LEU A 285 -5.83 -33.24 41.20
C LEU A 285 -4.94 -33.39 39.96
N ALA A 286 -4.28 -34.55 39.80
CA ALA A 286 -3.43 -34.81 38.64
C ALA A 286 -4.22 -34.81 37.32
N GLN A 287 -5.48 -35.24 37.34
CA GLN A 287 -6.38 -35.17 36.19
C GLN A 287 -6.76 -33.72 35.86
N SER A 288 -7.06 -32.90 36.88
CA SER A 288 -7.34 -31.47 36.69
C SER A 288 -6.12 -30.73 36.14
N ASP A 289 -4.92 -31.04 36.62
CA ASP A 289 -3.66 -30.47 36.11
C ASP A 289 -3.43 -30.80 34.62
N LEU A 290 -3.81 -32.01 34.19
CA LEU A 290 -3.76 -32.40 32.79
C LEU A 290 -4.76 -31.58 31.95
N GLU A 291 -6.00 -31.48 32.39
CA GLU A 291 -7.04 -30.70 31.71
C GLU A 291 -6.66 -29.22 31.57
N VAL A 292 -6.07 -28.63 32.61
CA VAL A 292 -5.55 -27.26 32.57
C VAL A 292 -4.41 -27.13 31.56
N ALA A 293 -3.49 -28.09 31.49
CA ALA A 293 -2.39 -28.07 30.52
C ALA A 293 -2.91 -28.18 29.07
N GLU A 294 -3.91 -29.03 28.83
CA GLU A 294 -4.57 -29.17 27.52
C GLU A 294 -5.33 -27.90 27.14
N SER A 295 -6.06 -27.29 28.07
CA SER A 295 -6.74 -26.01 27.86
C SER A 295 -5.76 -24.89 27.50
N ARG A 296 -4.59 -24.84 28.15
CA ARG A 296 -3.51 -23.88 27.82
C ARG A 296 -2.99 -24.07 26.40
N LEU A 297 -2.79 -25.31 25.96
CA LEU A 297 -2.40 -25.60 24.58
C LEU A 297 -3.45 -25.08 23.58
N ILE A 298 -4.73 -25.37 23.80
CA ILE A 298 -5.82 -24.90 22.93
C ILE A 298 -5.86 -23.36 22.90
N ALA A 299 -5.71 -22.71 24.05
CA ALA A 299 -5.66 -21.26 24.12
C ALA A 299 -4.46 -20.67 23.35
N ALA A 300 -3.29 -21.30 23.44
CA ALA A 300 -2.10 -20.92 22.68
C ALA A 300 -2.31 -21.08 21.17
N GLN A 301 -2.91 -22.20 20.74
CA GLN A 301 -3.27 -22.45 19.34
C GLN A 301 -4.25 -21.41 18.80
N ASN A 302 -5.31 -21.09 19.56
CA ASN A 302 -6.29 -20.09 19.15
C ASN A 302 -5.67 -18.69 19.05
N ARG A 303 -4.84 -18.29 20.03
CA ARG A 303 -4.08 -17.02 19.96
C ARG A 303 -3.18 -16.96 18.73
N ARG A 304 -2.56 -18.08 18.39
CA ARG A 304 -1.73 -18.18 17.18
C ARG A 304 -2.55 -17.98 15.91
N GLN A 305 -3.68 -18.67 15.79
CA GLN A 305 -4.59 -18.52 14.64
C GLN A 305 -5.08 -17.09 14.46
N LEU A 306 -5.42 -16.40 15.56
CA LEU A 306 -5.82 -14.99 15.52
C LEU A 306 -4.68 -14.11 15.00
N THR A 307 -3.46 -14.32 15.49
CA THR A 307 -2.29 -13.55 15.05
C THR A 307 -1.98 -13.77 13.57
N GLU A 308 -2.11 -15.02 13.09
CA GLU A 308 -1.94 -15.36 11.67
C GLU A 308 -3.03 -14.74 10.80
N TYR A 309 -4.28 -14.77 11.26
CA TYR A 309 -5.39 -14.11 10.58
C TYR A 309 -5.16 -12.59 10.45
N ASP A 310 -4.77 -11.93 11.53
CA ASP A 310 -4.49 -10.49 11.54
C ASP A 310 -3.32 -10.14 10.60
N ALA A 311 -2.27 -10.97 10.58
CA ALA A 311 -1.16 -10.78 9.66
C ALA A 311 -1.59 -10.93 8.19
N ASN A 312 -2.37 -11.96 7.86
CA ASN A 312 -2.90 -12.17 6.51
C ASN A 312 -3.81 -11.03 6.08
N LEU A 313 -4.64 -10.51 6.99
CA LEU A 313 -5.52 -9.38 6.72
C LEU A 313 -4.71 -8.09 6.48
N ASN A 314 -3.63 -7.87 7.24
CA ASN A 314 -2.73 -6.74 7.03
C ASN A 314 -1.96 -6.85 5.71
N GLU A 315 -1.53 -8.05 5.34
CA GLU A 315 -0.91 -8.31 4.04
C GLU A 315 -1.89 -8.03 2.90
N ALA A 316 -3.12 -8.55 2.97
CA ALA A 316 -4.15 -8.32 1.96
C ALA A 316 -4.49 -6.83 1.81
N ARG A 317 -4.65 -6.11 2.93
CA ARG A 317 -4.90 -4.65 2.92
C ARG A 317 -3.77 -3.89 2.24
N ARG A 318 -2.52 -4.26 2.51
CA ARG A 318 -1.35 -3.63 1.90
C ARG A 318 -1.27 -3.93 0.41
N GLN A 319 -1.46 -5.19 0.00
CA GLN A 319 -1.50 -5.55 -1.43
C GLN A 319 -2.59 -4.77 -2.17
N GLN A 320 -3.77 -4.61 -1.55
CA GLN A 320 -4.84 -3.78 -2.12
C GLN A 320 -4.41 -2.31 -2.26
N GLN A 321 -3.76 -1.74 -1.24
CA GLN A 321 -3.27 -0.36 -1.29
C GLN A 321 -2.17 -0.17 -2.35
N GLU A 322 -1.26 -1.13 -2.49
CA GLU A 322 -0.25 -1.14 -3.55
C GLU A 322 -0.89 -1.18 -4.93
N ASN A 323 -1.89 -2.04 -5.14
CA ASN A 323 -2.62 -2.12 -6.40
C ASN A 323 -3.37 -0.80 -6.70
N GLN A 324 -4.00 -0.19 -5.69
CA GLN A 324 -4.70 1.10 -5.85
C GLN A 324 -3.74 2.22 -6.22
N THR A 325 -2.64 2.37 -5.48
CA THR A 325 -1.63 3.42 -5.75
C THR A 325 -0.94 3.23 -7.09
N GLN A 326 -0.70 2.00 -7.54
CA GLN A 326 -0.19 1.70 -8.89
C GLN A 326 -1.19 2.11 -9.98
N GLN A 327 -2.48 1.82 -9.80
CA GLN A 327 -3.52 2.25 -10.74
C GLN A 327 -3.64 3.77 -10.80
N GLU A 328 -3.62 4.45 -9.66
CA GLU A 328 -3.63 5.91 -9.58
C GLU A 328 -2.43 6.53 -10.28
N TYR A 329 -1.23 5.99 -10.05
CA TYR A 329 -0.02 6.44 -10.73
C TYR A 329 -0.13 6.28 -12.26
N SER A 330 -0.67 5.16 -12.73
CA SER A 330 -0.93 4.94 -14.16
C SER A 330 -1.92 5.97 -14.73
N ARG A 331 -3.01 6.28 -14.01
CA ARG A 331 -3.96 7.34 -14.41
C ARG A 331 -3.30 8.71 -14.46
N GLN A 332 -2.49 9.06 -13.46
CA GLN A 332 -1.77 10.33 -13.43
C GLN A 332 -0.77 10.44 -14.58
N GLN A 333 -0.08 9.35 -14.95
CA GLN A 333 0.79 9.32 -16.14
C GLN A 333 0.03 9.61 -17.43
N GLN A 334 -1.16 9.03 -17.59
CA GLN A 334 -1.98 9.29 -18.77
C GLN A 334 -2.42 10.76 -18.85
N GLN A 335 -2.84 11.34 -17.72
CA GLN A 335 -3.20 12.77 -17.64
C GLN A 335 -2.00 13.67 -17.92
N TYR A 336 -0.84 13.36 -17.35
CA TYR A 336 0.41 14.06 -17.63
C TYR A 336 0.72 14.03 -19.14
N ALA A 337 0.70 12.85 -19.76
CA ALA A 337 0.96 12.69 -21.19
C ALA A 337 -0.07 13.41 -22.08
N GLN A 338 -1.34 13.51 -21.66
CA GLN A 338 -2.34 14.32 -22.35
C GLN A 338 -2.02 15.82 -22.25
N SER A 339 -1.75 16.32 -21.03
CA SER A 339 -1.44 17.75 -20.83
C SER A 339 -0.18 18.20 -21.57
N VAL A 340 0.83 17.34 -21.68
CA VAL A 340 2.03 17.59 -22.50
C VAL A 340 1.65 17.70 -23.98
N ARG A 341 0.86 16.75 -24.50
CA ARG A 341 0.37 16.79 -25.90
C ARG A 341 -0.46 18.03 -26.20
N ASP A 342 -1.35 18.43 -25.29
CA ASP A 342 -2.17 19.63 -25.46
C ASP A 342 -1.31 20.89 -25.48
N ARG A 343 -0.30 20.98 -24.62
CA ARG A 343 0.66 22.09 -24.63
C ARG A 343 1.42 22.12 -25.96
N ASP A 344 1.92 20.97 -26.42
CA ASP A 344 2.69 20.87 -27.66
C ASP A 344 1.84 21.24 -28.88
N TYR A 345 0.57 20.84 -28.91
CA TYR A 345 -0.39 21.24 -29.92
C TYR A 345 -0.60 22.76 -29.94
N GLN A 346 -0.82 23.38 -28.77
CA GLN A 346 -0.96 24.84 -28.66
C GLN A 346 0.31 25.57 -29.11
N LEU A 347 1.49 25.06 -28.74
CA LEU A 347 2.77 25.62 -29.18
C LEU A 347 2.92 25.53 -30.70
N ALA A 348 2.58 24.40 -31.31
CA ALA A 348 2.60 24.24 -32.77
C ALA A 348 1.61 25.20 -33.46
N GLN A 349 0.40 25.35 -32.92
CA GLN A 349 -0.60 26.27 -33.46
C GLN A 349 -0.14 27.73 -33.38
N LEU A 350 0.44 28.15 -32.25
CA LEU A 350 1.01 29.49 -32.10
C LEU A 350 2.23 29.69 -32.99
N ALA A 351 3.07 28.67 -33.17
CA ALA A 351 4.20 28.73 -34.10
C ALA A 351 3.74 28.95 -35.54
N ILE A 352 2.70 28.24 -36.00
CA ILE A 352 2.08 28.48 -37.31
C ILE A 352 1.56 29.92 -37.41
N SER A 353 0.90 30.42 -36.36
CA SER A 353 0.40 31.80 -36.34
C SER A 353 1.53 32.84 -36.41
N LEU A 354 2.66 32.55 -35.76
CA LEU A 354 3.86 33.38 -35.78
C LEU A 354 4.45 33.44 -37.18
N THR A 355 4.66 32.29 -37.83
CA THR A 355 5.15 32.22 -39.22
C THR A 355 4.24 33.00 -40.16
N ASN A 356 2.91 32.83 -40.05
CA ASN A 356 1.96 33.58 -40.89
C ASN A 356 2.04 35.11 -40.69
N ILE A 357 2.30 35.59 -39.46
CA ILE A 357 2.50 37.02 -39.19
C ILE A 357 3.83 37.49 -39.77
N GLU A 358 4.89 36.67 -39.66
CA GLU A 358 6.21 36.97 -40.22
C GLU A 358 6.17 37.04 -41.76
N ASP A 359 5.45 36.13 -42.41
CA ASP A 359 5.24 36.15 -43.85
C ASP A 359 4.49 37.44 -44.27
N LYS A 360 3.44 37.83 -43.53
CA LYS A 360 2.73 39.09 -43.79
C LYS A 360 3.62 40.32 -43.59
N LEU A 361 4.46 40.33 -42.55
CA LEU A 361 5.43 41.40 -42.32
C LEU A 361 6.46 41.49 -43.45
N ALA A 362 6.92 40.35 -43.97
CA ALA A 362 7.85 40.28 -45.10
C ALA A 362 7.21 40.77 -46.40
N LEU A 363 5.90 40.55 -46.57
CA LEU A 363 5.13 41.04 -47.73
C LEU A 363 4.89 42.56 -47.71
N ILE A 364 5.03 43.25 -46.58
CA ILE A 364 4.88 44.72 -46.53
C ILE A 364 6.14 45.38 -47.11
N PRO A 365 6.07 45.95 -48.33
CA PRO A 365 7.24 46.54 -48.97
C PRO A 365 7.66 47.81 -48.23
N MET A 366 8.96 47.93 -47.95
CA MET A 366 9.57 49.15 -47.42
C MET A 366 10.52 49.73 -48.48
N LEU A 367 10.20 50.91 -48.99
CA LEU A 367 11.01 51.56 -50.01
C LEU A 367 12.04 52.49 -49.36
N ARG A 368 13.33 52.19 -49.55
CA ARG A 368 14.45 53.01 -49.05
C ARG A 368 15.06 53.86 -50.15
N SER A 369 15.65 54.99 -49.79
CA SER A 369 16.36 55.84 -50.72
C SER A 369 17.65 55.17 -51.21
N PRO A 370 17.86 55.05 -52.53
CA PRO A 370 19.07 54.45 -53.07
C PRO A 370 20.29 55.38 -52.97
N ARG A 371 20.10 56.67 -52.68
CA ARG A 371 21.16 57.69 -52.65
C ARG A 371 20.88 58.81 -51.64
N ASN A 372 21.91 59.58 -51.32
CA ASN A 372 21.78 60.84 -50.57
C ASN A 372 21.25 61.95 -51.51
N GLY A 373 20.45 62.88 -51.01
CA GLY A 373 20.02 64.07 -51.74
C GLY A 373 18.78 64.75 -51.15
N TYR A 374 18.24 65.72 -51.90
CA TYR A 374 17.01 66.46 -51.58
C TYR A 374 15.88 66.07 -52.52
N ILE A 375 14.66 66.04 -51.99
CA ILE A 375 13.46 65.80 -52.79
C ILE A 375 13.03 67.08 -53.47
N ARG A 376 13.26 67.18 -54.79
CA ARG A 376 12.92 68.39 -55.56
C ARG A 376 11.46 68.45 -55.97
N ARG A 377 10.88 67.31 -56.32
CA ARG A 377 9.52 67.27 -56.85
C ARG A 377 8.85 65.94 -56.52
N ILE A 378 7.63 66.04 -56.01
CA ILE A 378 6.70 64.93 -55.84
C ILE A 378 5.54 65.26 -56.76
N LYS A 379 5.26 64.38 -57.75
CA LYS A 379 4.07 64.57 -58.59
C LYS A 379 2.80 64.28 -57.77
N PRO A 380 1.65 64.89 -58.10
CA PRO A 380 0.37 64.48 -57.53
C PRO A 380 0.13 62.98 -57.75
N TRP A 381 -0.56 62.34 -56.83
CA TRP A 381 -0.92 60.93 -56.92
C TRP A 381 -1.86 60.69 -58.09
N VAL A 382 -1.59 59.65 -58.88
CA VAL A 382 -2.50 59.16 -59.91
C VAL A 382 -2.97 57.78 -59.47
N GLY A 383 -4.27 57.64 -59.19
CA GLY A 383 -4.87 56.40 -58.71
C GLY A 383 -5.53 55.60 -59.83
N LYS A 384 -5.30 54.30 -59.88
CA LYS A 384 -6.04 53.34 -60.71
C LYS A 384 -6.19 52.02 -59.93
N ASP A 385 -7.40 51.49 -59.85
CA ASP A 385 -7.73 50.19 -59.23
C ASP A 385 -7.18 50.01 -57.80
N GLY A 386 -7.31 51.04 -56.96
CA GLY A 386 -6.88 51.01 -55.55
C GLY A 386 -5.37 51.17 -55.32
N LYS A 387 -4.56 51.35 -56.39
CA LYS A 387 -3.13 51.66 -56.30
C LYS A 387 -2.86 53.10 -56.74
N TYR A 388 -2.06 53.82 -55.96
CA TYR A 388 -1.67 55.20 -56.21
C TYR A 388 -0.21 55.25 -56.63
N THR A 389 0.05 55.83 -57.80
CA THR A 389 1.41 56.01 -58.32
C THR A 389 1.83 57.47 -58.26
N THR A 390 3.05 57.76 -57.79
CA THR A 390 3.68 59.08 -57.87
C THR A 390 5.11 58.97 -58.40
N THR A 391 5.60 60.03 -59.04
CA THR A 391 7.01 60.13 -59.43
C THR A 391 7.74 61.11 -58.52
N ILE A 392 8.77 60.64 -57.83
CA ILE A 392 9.65 61.46 -56.98
C ILE A 392 10.95 61.75 -57.73
N THR A 393 11.39 63.01 -57.67
CA THR A 393 12.69 63.43 -58.21
C THR A 393 13.66 63.78 -57.07
N ILE A 394 14.74 63.02 -56.93
CA ILE A 394 15.80 63.21 -55.92
C ILE A 394 17.03 63.81 -56.59
N SER A 395 17.64 64.84 -56.02
CA SER A 395 18.86 65.48 -56.55
C SER A 395 19.89 65.74 -55.46
N ALA A 396 21.17 65.80 -55.81
CA ALA A 396 22.25 66.06 -54.85
C ALA A 396 22.24 67.48 -54.22
N ALA A 397 21.58 68.48 -54.83
CA ALA A 397 21.62 69.88 -54.37
C ALA A 397 20.25 70.44 -53.94
N ALA A 398 20.21 71.16 -52.81
CA ALA A 398 19.02 71.82 -52.25
C ALA A 398 18.48 72.91 -53.19
N SER A 399 17.15 72.97 -53.33
CA SER A 399 16.48 73.97 -54.16
C SER A 399 16.26 75.27 -53.37
N SER A 400 17.18 76.23 -53.51
CA SER A 400 16.96 77.62 -53.09
C SER A 400 15.95 78.29 -54.03
N LYS A 401 14.66 78.25 -53.69
CA LYS A 401 13.66 79.15 -54.28
C LYS A 401 12.48 79.34 -53.32
N ASN A 402 12.69 80.16 -52.30
CA ASN A 402 11.64 80.86 -51.55
C ASN A 402 12.08 82.32 -51.46
N GLY A 403 11.58 83.15 -52.38
CA GLY A 403 11.73 84.60 -52.35
C GLY A 403 10.35 85.21 -52.18
N GLY A 404 9.99 85.52 -50.94
CA GLY A 404 8.87 86.41 -50.62
C GLY A 404 9.37 87.85 -50.42
N SER A 405 8.40 88.78 -50.39
CA SER A 405 8.51 90.25 -50.28
C SER A 405 8.69 90.95 -51.64
N THR A 406 7.98 92.03 -51.98
CA THR A 406 7.30 93.08 -51.19
C THR A 406 6.07 93.62 -51.93
N GLY A 407 5.02 93.99 -51.19
CA GLY A 407 3.90 94.74 -51.70
C GLY A 407 4.22 96.21 -51.96
N THR A 408 3.55 96.80 -52.94
CA THR A 408 3.47 98.24 -53.17
C THR A 408 2.03 98.61 -53.46
N VAL A 409 1.46 99.39 -52.55
CA VAL A 409 0.21 100.15 -52.69
C VAL A 409 0.48 101.34 -53.64
N PRO A 410 -0.50 101.77 -54.43
CA PRO A 410 -0.95 103.15 -54.27
C PRO A 410 -2.48 103.30 -54.34
N SER A 411 -3.03 104.02 -53.36
CA SER A 411 -4.24 104.85 -53.46
C SER A 411 -3.89 106.17 -54.18
N PRO A 412 -4.85 106.98 -54.68
CA PRO A 412 -6.29 107.07 -54.35
C PRO A 412 -7.24 106.48 -55.39
#